data_AF-A0A2V8NSD4-F1
#
_entry.id   AF-A0A2V8NSD4-F1
#
_cell.length_a   1.000
_cell.length_b   1.000
_cell.length_c   1.000
_cell.angle_alpha   90.00
_cell.angle_beta   90.00
_cell.angle_gamma   90.00
#
_symmetry.space_group_name_H-M   'P 1'
#
loop_
_entity.id
_entity.type
_entity.pdbx_description
1 polymer ?
#
loop_
_entity_poly.entity_id
_entity_poly.type
_entity_poly.pdbx_seq_one_letter_code
_entity_poly.pdbx_strand_id
1 'polypeptide(L)'
;MQRVLVSFLWHMHQPFYKDLVRQSYVMPWAYLHGTKDYFGMPALLEEFPQVHQTFNLVPSLVVQLEEYARGEARDALLELAFKPVDQLTAEERSLVIERFFPVPVRTMIQPFPRYFELYERRNNTSRHHAFSDQDIRDIQVWWTLAWMDHDRRPKDMVEKRRDFSESDKVSLRRRVEQIIQSIIPEYRRMQDRGIIEISTTPFYHPILPILIDSRVDDGNVPVAVQFPYDAREQLSRSLTFMRDRFGVTPQGLWPSEGSVSNDVALLASSVGFRWMATDEGILSKSGVDLSWGNRSRLYQPYRRNGMTVFFRDRTLSDLIGFQYMNAPATESARDLIRRLKELPGGSHVTIALDGENPWDYYPNSGRDFLRRLFEGIQNDSSLQAVTLSEAMERRPAEKLDWLAPGSWANANFQIWIGHPEDHQAWRWIVRAREALMQRKDDVPEVDWNLAYEELLIAEGSDWMWWFGNDFSSDSDAIFDSLFRQHIKNIYHFIGLPEPEGLDEPIKKSLEGRKMVMAPPPPLQMTKDQ
;
A
#
# COMPACT_ATOMS: atom_id res chain seq x y z
N MET A 1 -28.80 -26.01 5.57
CA MET A 1 -27.50 -26.19 4.86
C MET A 1 -26.47 -25.29 5.53
N GLN A 2 -25.20 -25.70 5.60
CA GLN A 2 -24.13 -24.82 6.09
C GLN A 2 -23.88 -23.69 5.07
N ARG A 3 -23.72 -22.45 5.55
CA ARG A 3 -23.43 -21.29 4.70
C ARG A 3 -22.01 -21.35 4.14
N VAL A 4 -21.79 -20.69 3.01
CA VAL A 4 -20.45 -20.33 2.52
C VAL A 4 -19.98 -19.11 3.30
N LEU A 5 -18.81 -19.23 3.92
CA LEU A 5 -18.17 -18.11 4.60
C LEU A 5 -17.28 -17.36 3.60
N VAL A 6 -17.42 -16.04 3.54
CA VAL A 6 -16.65 -15.17 2.63
C VAL A 6 -15.80 -14.23 3.47
N SER A 7 -14.49 -14.29 3.33
CA SER A 7 -13.58 -13.35 3.98
C SER A 7 -12.91 -12.46 2.95
N PHE A 8 -13.14 -11.16 3.09
CA PHE A 8 -12.37 -10.14 2.37
C PHE A 8 -11.17 -9.73 3.22
N LEU A 9 -10.00 -9.66 2.60
CA LEU A 9 -8.80 -9.01 3.12
C LEU A 9 -8.40 -7.89 2.16
N TRP A 10 -8.51 -6.65 2.61
CA TRP A 10 -8.06 -5.48 1.88
C TRP A 10 -6.70 -5.04 2.42
N HIS A 11 -5.66 -5.14 1.60
CA HIS A 11 -4.30 -4.76 1.98
C HIS A 11 -4.06 -3.28 1.69
N MET A 12 -4.01 -2.46 2.75
CA MET A 12 -3.78 -1.02 2.64
C MET A 12 -2.30 -0.73 2.83
N HIS A 13 -1.63 -0.35 1.75
CA HIS A 13 -0.19 -0.13 1.75
C HIS A 13 0.19 1.12 0.95
N GLN A 14 1.29 1.74 1.35
CA GLN A 14 2.08 2.64 0.53
C GLN A 14 3.54 2.50 0.96
N PRO A 15 4.49 2.58 0.01
CA PRO A 15 5.91 2.75 0.33
C PRO A 15 6.14 3.88 1.33
N PHE A 16 7.24 3.79 2.07
CA PHE A 16 7.63 4.85 3.00
C PHE A 16 8.24 6.03 2.23
N TYR A 17 7.47 7.07 1.95
CA TYR A 17 7.87 8.16 1.06
C TYR A 17 8.68 9.28 1.72
N LYS A 18 8.93 9.17 3.02
CA LYS A 18 9.59 10.24 3.78
C LYS A 18 11.10 10.08 3.72
N ASP A 19 11.78 11.12 3.28
CA ASP A 19 13.21 11.30 3.48
C ASP A 19 13.44 11.77 4.94
N LEU A 20 14.08 10.94 5.77
CA LEU A 20 14.27 11.24 7.19
C LEU A 20 15.32 12.34 7.45
N VAL A 21 16.23 12.60 6.51
CA VAL A 21 17.19 13.70 6.66
C VAL A 21 16.53 15.03 6.27
N ARG A 22 15.81 15.05 5.15
CA ARG A 22 15.08 16.26 4.69
C ARG A 22 13.80 16.54 5.47
N GLN A 23 13.26 15.53 6.16
CA GLN A 23 11.97 15.57 6.85
C GLN A 23 10.82 15.99 5.91
N SER A 24 10.81 15.43 4.70
CA SER A 24 9.82 15.72 3.66
C SER A 24 9.41 14.48 2.88
N TYR A 25 8.15 14.45 2.46
CA TYR A 25 7.57 13.42 1.61
C TYR A 25 7.87 13.72 0.15
N VAL A 26 8.39 12.71 -0.57
CA VAL A 26 8.67 12.84 -2.01
C VAL A 26 7.47 12.55 -2.89
N MET A 27 6.42 11.92 -2.34
CA MET A 27 5.20 11.54 -3.04
C MET A 27 3.95 11.71 -2.17
N PRO A 28 2.80 12.05 -2.77
CA PRO A 28 1.57 12.42 -2.05
C PRO A 28 0.62 11.26 -1.77
N TRP A 29 0.95 10.05 -2.21
CA TRP A 29 -0.03 8.97 -2.35
C TRP A 29 -0.66 8.54 -1.03
N ALA A 30 0.09 8.58 0.07
CA ALA A 30 -0.44 8.27 1.40
C ALA A 30 -1.65 9.16 1.77
N TYR A 31 -1.55 10.48 1.58
CA TYR A 31 -2.68 11.36 1.92
C TYR A 31 -3.77 11.33 0.85
N LEU A 32 -3.43 11.18 -0.43
CA LEU A 32 -4.41 11.12 -1.52
C LEU A 32 -5.33 9.91 -1.35
N HIS A 33 -4.77 8.71 -1.19
CA HIS A 33 -5.55 7.51 -0.84
C HIS A 33 -6.17 7.62 0.55
N GLY A 34 -5.55 8.37 1.48
CA GLY A 34 -6.15 8.74 2.76
C GLY A 34 -7.50 9.46 2.62
N THR A 35 -7.61 10.39 1.67
CA THR A 35 -8.88 11.09 1.38
C THR A 35 -9.91 10.26 0.62
N LYS A 36 -9.52 9.04 0.24
CA LYS A 36 -10.29 8.14 -0.62
C LYS A 36 -10.53 6.79 0.05
N ASP A 37 -9.61 5.86 -0.14
CA ASP A 37 -9.77 4.43 0.09
C ASP A 37 -9.65 4.09 1.58
N TYR A 38 -8.63 4.62 2.25
CA TYR A 38 -8.34 4.30 3.65
C TYR A 38 -9.43 4.79 4.59
N PHE A 39 -10.07 5.92 4.29
CA PHE A 39 -11.25 6.36 5.03
C PHE A 39 -12.54 5.73 4.48
N GLY A 40 -12.74 5.80 3.17
CA GLY A 40 -14.03 5.51 2.54
C GLY A 40 -14.46 4.04 2.64
N MET A 41 -13.52 3.10 2.58
CA MET A 41 -13.82 1.67 2.63
C MET A 41 -14.35 1.20 3.99
N PRO A 42 -13.69 1.46 5.14
CA PRO A 42 -14.27 1.11 6.43
C PRO A 42 -15.57 1.88 6.71
N ALA A 43 -15.66 3.16 6.33
CA ALA A 43 -16.86 3.95 6.53
C ALA A 43 -18.09 3.42 5.76
N LEU A 44 -17.89 2.87 4.56
CA LEU A 44 -18.97 2.27 3.77
C LEU A 44 -19.67 1.11 4.50
N LEU A 45 -18.96 0.40 5.39
CA LEU A 45 -19.52 -0.74 6.11
C LEU A 45 -20.59 -0.36 7.15
N GLU A 46 -20.75 0.92 7.47
CA GLU A 46 -21.90 1.37 8.26
C GLU A 46 -23.24 1.02 7.63
N GLU A 47 -23.29 1.01 6.29
CA GLU A 47 -24.48 0.66 5.51
C GLU A 47 -24.77 -0.86 5.57
N PHE A 48 -23.77 -1.69 5.90
CA PHE A 48 -23.80 -3.15 5.81
C PHE A 48 -23.26 -3.84 7.08
N PRO A 49 -23.94 -3.70 8.23
CA PRO A 49 -23.43 -4.16 9.52
C PRO A 49 -23.25 -5.69 9.64
N GLN A 50 -23.80 -6.49 8.71
CA GLN A 50 -23.59 -7.95 8.69
C GLN A 50 -22.44 -8.39 7.78
N VAL A 51 -21.80 -7.44 7.07
CA VAL A 51 -20.69 -7.72 6.17
C VAL A 51 -19.39 -7.48 6.91
N HIS A 52 -18.95 -8.50 7.65
CA HIS A 52 -17.71 -8.41 8.39
C HIS A 52 -16.50 -8.57 7.46
N GLN A 53 -15.46 -7.76 7.65
CA GLN A 53 -14.30 -7.73 6.76
C GLN A 53 -12.97 -7.60 7.51
N THR A 54 -11.88 -8.03 6.88
CA THR A 54 -10.53 -7.84 7.40
C THR A 54 -9.86 -6.72 6.62
N PHE A 55 -9.33 -5.73 7.32
CA PHE A 55 -8.45 -4.72 6.76
C PHE A 55 -7.03 -4.98 7.26
N ASN A 56 -6.10 -5.08 6.34
CA ASN A 56 -4.70 -5.12 6.68
C ASN A 56 -4.11 -3.72 6.54
N LEU A 57 -3.49 -3.21 7.61
CA LEU A 57 -2.84 -1.90 7.61
C LEU A 57 -1.33 -2.08 7.82
N VAL A 58 -0.55 -1.59 6.85
CA VAL A 58 0.91 -1.57 6.98
C VAL A 58 1.32 -0.47 7.97
N PRO A 59 2.16 -0.76 8.99
CA PRO A 59 2.52 0.24 9.99
C PRO A 59 3.21 1.48 9.41
N SER A 60 4.10 1.31 8.43
CA SER A 60 4.75 2.44 7.75
C SER A 60 3.74 3.37 7.07
N LEU A 61 2.65 2.86 6.49
CA LEU A 61 1.55 3.70 5.98
C LEU A 61 0.88 4.49 7.11
N VAL A 62 0.58 3.81 8.23
CA VAL A 62 -0.09 4.46 9.39
C VAL A 62 0.78 5.57 9.98
N VAL A 63 2.10 5.40 10.06
CA VAL A 63 3.04 6.47 10.47
C VAL A 63 2.87 7.71 9.59
N GLN A 64 2.83 7.52 8.27
CA GLN A 64 2.70 8.63 7.32
C GLN A 64 1.35 9.34 7.49
N LEU A 65 0.26 8.58 7.56
CA LEU A 65 -1.09 9.13 7.78
C LEU A 65 -1.21 9.91 9.09
N GLU A 66 -0.57 9.44 10.16
CA GLU A 66 -0.52 10.14 11.45
C GLU A 66 0.20 11.50 11.34
N GLU A 67 1.31 11.59 10.59
CA GLU A 67 1.99 12.87 10.35
C GLU A 67 1.14 13.85 9.53
N TYR A 68 0.45 13.37 8.50
CA TYR A 68 -0.52 14.19 7.76
C TYR A 68 -1.67 14.66 8.67
N ALA A 69 -2.21 13.77 9.51
CA ALA A 69 -3.29 14.09 10.44
C ALA A 69 -2.90 15.17 11.46
N ARG A 70 -1.65 15.16 11.92
CA ARG A 70 -1.09 16.18 12.84
C ARG A 70 -0.69 17.48 12.14
N GLY A 71 -0.69 17.52 10.80
CA GLY A 71 -0.21 18.68 10.03
C GLY A 71 1.31 18.85 10.07
N GLU A 72 2.05 17.77 10.39
CA GLU A 72 3.51 17.75 10.47
C GLU A 72 4.15 17.34 9.13
N ALA A 73 3.39 16.67 8.27
CA ALA A 73 3.88 16.21 6.96
C ALA A 73 4.19 17.39 6.04
N ARG A 74 5.43 17.43 5.54
CA ARG A 74 5.90 18.36 4.50
C ARG A 74 5.88 17.65 3.16
N ASP A 75 4.91 17.97 2.32
CA ASP A 75 4.71 17.37 1.00
C ASP A 75 4.56 18.48 -0.04
N ALA A 76 5.44 18.49 -1.03
CA ALA A 76 5.48 19.53 -2.06
C ALA A 76 4.20 19.58 -2.90
N LEU A 77 3.58 18.43 -3.21
CA LEU A 77 2.35 18.41 -4.02
C LEU A 77 1.12 18.82 -3.18
N LEU A 78 1.09 18.47 -1.89
CA LEU A 78 0.09 18.99 -0.96
C LEU A 78 0.19 20.51 -0.81
N GLU A 79 1.40 21.04 -0.65
CA GLU A 79 1.65 22.48 -0.57
C GLU A 79 1.23 23.18 -1.86
N LEU A 80 1.64 22.66 -3.02
CA LEU A 80 1.25 23.19 -4.33
C LEU A 80 -0.26 23.12 -4.57
N ALA A 81 -0.98 22.14 -4.02
CA ALA A 81 -2.43 22.05 -4.17
C ALA A 81 -3.19 23.19 -3.48
N PHE A 82 -2.61 23.74 -2.41
CA PHE A 82 -3.30 24.75 -1.59
C PHE A 82 -2.59 26.11 -1.53
N LYS A 83 -1.40 26.26 -2.12
CA LYS A 83 -0.71 27.55 -2.23
C LYS A 83 -1.53 28.55 -3.07
N PRO A 84 -1.69 29.82 -2.61
CA PRO A 84 -2.35 30.85 -3.40
C PRO A 84 -1.68 31.05 -4.76
N VAL A 85 -2.48 31.22 -5.81
CA VAL A 85 -1.95 31.22 -7.20
C VAL A 85 -1.05 32.42 -7.48
N ASP A 86 -1.31 33.54 -6.83
CA ASP A 86 -0.50 34.77 -6.89
C ASP A 86 0.87 34.64 -6.21
N GLN A 87 1.08 33.57 -5.43
CA GLN A 87 2.34 33.24 -4.76
C GLN A 87 3.12 32.11 -5.45
N LEU A 88 2.58 31.53 -6.53
CA LEU A 88 3.28 30.48 -7.28
C LEU A 88 4.36 31.07 -8.18
N THR A 89 5.56 30.51 -8.15
CA THR A 89 6.60 30.81 -9.14
C THR A 89 6.27 30.21 -10.51
N ALA A 90 6.98 30.61 -11.56
CA ALA A 90 6.78 30.04 -12.90
C ALA A 90 7.05 28.52 -12.94
N GLU A 91 8.05 28.07 -12.16
CA GLU A 91 8.41 26.66 -12.01
C GLU A 91 7.32 25.89 -11.28
N GLU A 92 6.79 26.43 -10.17
CA GLU A 92 5.69 25.81 -9.42
C GLU A 92 4.41 25.71 -10.25
N ARG A 93 4.08 26.73 -11.05
CA ARG A 93 2.95 26.67 -12.00
C ARG A 93 3.14 25.56 -13.03
N SER A 94 4.36 25.40 -13.53
CA SER A 94 4.70 24.33 -14.47
C SER A 94 4.56 22.95 -13.83
N LEU A 95 5.00 22.80 -12.58
CA LEU A 95 4.83 21.57 -11.80
C LEU A 95 3.36 21.23 -11.56
N VAL A 96 2.49 22.21 -11.25
CA VAL A 96 1.04 21.97 -11.14
C VAL A 96 0.48 21.41 -12.45
N ILE A 97 0.82 22.00 -13.60
CA ILE A 97 0.35 21.53 -14.92
C ILE A 97 0.93 20.15 -15.28
N GLU A 98 2.12 19.82 -14.80
CA GLU A 98 2.76 18.53 -15.08
C GLU A 98 2.20 17.40 -14.19
N ARG A 99 2.06 17.67 -12.88
CA ARG A 99 1.85 16.64 -11.86
C ARG A 99 0.40 16.45 -11.45
N PHE A 100 -0.50 17.37 -11.80
CA PHE A 100 -1.90 17.30 -11.36
C PHE A 100 -2.83 16.69 -12.42
N PHE A 101 -2.30 15.97 -13.41
CA PHE A 101 -3.08 15.25 -14.44
C PHE A 101 -2.76 13.76 -14.61
N PRO A 102 -1.62 13.21 -14.15
CA PRO A 102 -1.34 11.76 -14.20
C PRO A 102 -2.27 10.91 -13.32
N VAL A 103 -3.55 10.84 -13.68
CA VAL A 103 -4.59 10.00 -13.07
C VAL A 103 -5.44 9.35 -14.18
N PRO A 104 -6.17 8.25 -13.93
CA PRO A 104 -7.01 7.61 -14.94
C PRO A 104 -8.02 8.57 -15.59
N VAL A 105 -7.80 8.89 -16.87
CA VAL A 105 -8.55 9.91 -17.61
C VAL A 105 -10.05 9.60 -17.64
N ARG A 106 -10.42 8.33 -17.88
CA ARG A 106 -11.83 7.89 -18.04
C ARG A 106 -12.68 8.15 -16.80
N THR A 107 -12.12 7.95 -15.62
CA THR A 107 -12.86 7.86 -14.35
C THR A 107 -12.60 9.03 -13.42
N MET A 108 -11.45 9.68 -13.52
CA MET A 108 -11.04 10.78 -12.63
C MET A 108 -10.96 12.14 -13.32
N ILE A 109 -10.91 12.21 -14.66
CA ILE A 109 -10.84 13.48 -15.39
C ILE A 109 -12.09 13.74 -16.23
N GLN A 110 -12.40 12.84 -17.17
CA GLN A 110 -13.53 12.96 -18.11
C GLN A 110 -14.88 13.24 -17.45
N PRO A 111 -15.21 12.70 -16.26
CA PRO A 111 -16.47 13.01 -15.60
C PRO A 111 -16.64 14.47 -15.17
N PHE A 112 -15.56 15.26 -15.14
CA PHE A 112 -15.56 16.66 -14.70
C PHE A 112 -15.22 17.59 -15.89
N PRO A 113 -16.22 18.21 -16.55
CA PRO A 113 -16.01 18.90 -17.83
C PRO A 113 -14.91 19.95 -17.82
N ARG A 114 -14.80 20.74 -16.74
CA ARG A 114 -13.76 21.77 -16.62
C ARG A 114 -12.37 21.17 -16.45
N TYR A 115 -12.24 20.10 -15.68
CA TYR A 115 -10.95 19.43 -15.49
C TYR A 115 -10.49 18.76 -16.79
N PHE A 116 -11.43 18.14 -17.52
CA PHE A 116 -11.17 17.56 -18.85
C PHE A 116 -10.77 18.62 -19.88
N GLU A 117 -11.44 19.77 -19.92
CA GLU A 117 -11.07 20.91 -20.78
C GLU A 117 -9.60 21.33 -20.54
N LEU A 118 -9.19 21.44 -19.28
CA LEU A 118 -7.83 21.83 -18.88
C LEU A 118 -6.79 20.76 -19.24
N TYR A 119 -7.15 19.49 -19.09
CA TYR A 119 -6.34 18.35 -19.52
C TYR A 119 -6.11 18.34 -21.04
N GLU A 120 -7.17 18.51 -21.84
CA GLU A 120 -7.05 18.55 -23.31
C GLU A 120 -6.18 19.71 -23.79
N ARG A 121 -6.31 20.86 -23.12
CA ARG A 121 -5.47 22.03 -23.40
C ARG A 121 -4.01 21.79 -23.07
N ARG A 122 -3.70 21.14 -21.94
CA ARG A 122 -2.33 20.77 -21.54
C ARG A 122 -1.66 19.85 -22.57
N ASN A 123 -2.41 18.95 -23.21
CA ASN A 123 -1.87 17.99 -24.17
C ASN A 123 -1.80 18.49 -25.62
N ASN A 124 -2.40 19.66 -25.91
CA ASN A 124 -2.43 20.19 -27.26
C ASN A 124 -1.29 21.19 -27.49
N THR A 125 -0.21 20.74 -28.14
CA THR A 125 0.98 21.55 -28.48
C THR A 125 0.68 22.82 -29.28
N SER A 126 -0.40 22.83 -30.08
CA SER A 126 -0.86 24.00 -30.85
C SER A 126 -1.67 25.01 -30.04
N ARG A 127 -2.14 24.61 -28.84
CA ARG A 127 -2.89 25.42 -27.87
C ARG A 127 -2.15 25.57 -26.54
N HIS A 128 -0.81 25.59 -26.57
CA HIS A 128 0.02 26.05 -25.45
C HIS A 128 -0.26 27.55 -25.19
N HIS A 129 -1.46 27.86 -24.74
CA HIS A 129 -1.85 29.16 -24.22
C HIS A 129 -1.53 29.16 -22.73
N ALA A 130 -0.81 30.19 -22.28
CA ALA A 130 -0.45 30.41 -20.89
C ALA A 130 -1.65 30.12 -19.97
N PHE A 131 -1.50 29.19 -19.04
CA PHE A 131 -2.49 28.91 -17.99
C PHE A 131 -2.69 30.17 -17.15
N SER A 132 -3.89 30.73 -17.20
CA SER A 132 -4.27 31.89 -16.38
C SER A 132 -4.31 31.49 -14.91
N ASP A 133 -4.35 32.49 -14.02
CA ASP A 133 -4.47 32.22 -12.59
C ASP A 133 -5.73 31.43 -12.24
N GLN A 134 -6.83 31.71 -12.95
CA GLN A 134 -8.08 30.95 -12.79
C GLN A 134 -7.94 29.51 -13.26
N ASP A 135 -7.22 29.26 -14.37
CA ASP A 135 -6.98 27.90 -14.85
C ASP A 135 -6.16 27.09 -13.84
N ILE A 136 -5.07 27.67 -13.31
CA ILE A 136 -4.23 27.01 -12.30
C ILE A 136 -5.03 26.71 -11.04
N ARG A 137 -5.85 27.66 -10.58
CA ARG A 137 -6.69 27.45 -9.40
C ARG A 137 -7.72 26.35 -9.63
N ASP A 138 -8.33 26.30 -10.80
CA ASP A 138 -9.26 25.24 -11.16
C ASP A 138 -8.56 23.87 -11.20
N ILE A 139 -7.32 23.79 -11.70
CA ILE A 139 -6.50 22.56 -11.65
C ILE A 139 -6.25 22.11 -10.21
N GLN A 140 -5.80 23.02 -9.33
CA GLN A 140 -5.54 22.74 -7.92
C GLN A 140 -6.77 22.13 -7.21
N VAL A 141 -7.94 22.75 -7.40
CA VAL A 141 -9.20 22.30 -6.79
C VAL A 141 -9.64 20.96 -7.39
N TRP A 142 -9.67 20.84 -8.72
CA TRP A 142 -10.16 19.62 -9.35
C TRP A 142 -9.28 18.41 -9.11
N TRP A 143 -7.96 18.57 -9.08
CA TRP A 143 -7.06 17.47 -8.74
C TRP A 143 -7.38 16.89 -7.37
N THR A 144 -7.51 17.76 -6.37
CA THR A 144 -7.90 17.36 -5.01
C THR A 144 -9.28 16.70 -4.99
N LEU A 145 -10.29 17.31 -5.63
CA LEU A 145 -11.65 16.75 -5.66
C LEU A 145 -11.69 15.38 -6.37
N ALA A 146 -10.93 15.19 -7.45
CA ALA A 146 -10.89 13.95 -8.20
C ALA A 146 -10.35 12.78 -7.36
N TRP A 147 -9.36 13.05 -6.50
CA TRP A 147 -8.82 12.08 -5.55
C TRP A 147 -9.77 11.75 -4.41
N MET A 148 -10.54 12.72 -3.90
CA MET A 148 -11.46 12.46 -2.80
C MET A 148 -12.50 11.38 -3.12
N ASP A 149 -12.82 10.58 -2.11
CA ASP A 149 -13.89 9.58 -2.15
C ASP A 149 -15.22 10.18 -2.68
N HIS A 150 -15.90 9.45 -3.56
CA HIS A 150 -17.17 9.88 -4.16
C HIS A 150 -18.20 10.35 -3.12
N ASP A 151 -18.34 9.61 -2.01
CA ASP A 151 -19.36 9.90 -0.99
C ASP A 151 -18.95 11.03 -0.04
N ARG A 152 -17.66 11.39 -0.02
CA ARG A 152 -17.10 12.42 0.89
C ARG A 152 -16.70 13.71 0.20
N ARG A 153 -16.67 13.73 -1.13
CA ARG A 153 -16.41 14.90 -1.96
C ARG A 153 -17.45 16.02 -1.70
N PRO A 154 -17.03 17.28 -1.51
CA PRO A 154 -17.95 18.40 -1.30
C PRO A 154 -18.87 18.61 -2.51
N LYS A 155 -20.18 18.37 -2.33
CA LYS A 155 -21.17 18.43 -3.42
C LYS A 155 -21.30 19.84 -4.00
N ASP A 156 -21.27 20.85 -3.15
CA ASP A 156 -21.33 22.27 -3.52
C ASP A 156 -20.17 22.66 -4.46
N MET A 157 -18.95 22.18 -4.21
CA MET A 157 -17.81 22.45 -5.08
C MET A 157 -17.90 21.70 -6.42
N VAL A 158 -18.37 20.45 -6.40
CA VAL A 158 -18.61 19.68 -7.62
C VAL A 158 -19.67 20.34 -8.50
N GLU A 159 -20.74 20.86 -7.89
CA GLU A 159 -21.82 21.58 -8.55
C GLU A 159 -21.37 22.95 -9.08
N LYS A 160 -20.45 23.63 -8.39
CA LYS A 160 -19.84 24.89 -8.84
C LYS A 160 -19.06 24.72 -10.15
N ARG A 161 -18.43 23.56 -10.35
CA ARG A 161 -17.72 23.10 -11.57
C ARG A 161 -16.47 23.87 -12.01
N ARG A 162 -16.45 25.19 -11.90
CA ARG A 162 -15.39 26.06 -12.42
C ARG A 162 -15.34 27.38 -11.65
N ASP A 163 -14.38 28.23 -11.99
CA ASP A 163 -14.25 29.57 -11.44
C ASP A 163 -14.15 29.54 -9.90
N PHE A 164 -13.35 28.59 -9.40
CA PHE A 164 -13.11 28.45 -7.97
C PHE A 164 -12.40 29.68 -7.41
N SER A 165 -12.61 29.96 -6.13
CA SER A 165 -11.95 31.04 -5.39
C SER A 165 -10.87 30.49 -4.45
N GLU A 166 -10.03 31.37 -3.92
CA GLU A 166 -9.06 30.99 -2.87
C GLU A 166 -9.77 30.51 -1.59
N SER A 167 -10.97 31.02 -1.30
CA SER A 167 -11.78 30.54 -0.17
C SER A 167 -12.25 29.10 -0.36
N ASP A 168 -12.52 28.67 -1.60
CA ASP A 168 -12.85 27.28 -1.90
C ASP A 168 -11.66 26.37 -1.57
N LYS A 169 -10.44 26.74 -1.98
CA LYS A 169 -9.22 25.99 -1.63
C LYS A 169 -9.01 25.86 -0.13
N VAL A 170 -9.19 26.95 0.63
CA VAL A 170 -9.09 26.92 2.10
C VAL A 170 -10.12 25.96 2.70
N SER A 171 -11.35 25.97 2.19
CA SER A 171 -12.43 25.11 2.70
C SER A 171 -12.19 23.65 2.33
N LEU A 172 -11.68 23.39 1.12
CA LEU A 172 -11.31 22.07 0.64
C LEU A 172 -10.14 21.48 1.43
N ARG A 173 -9.11 22.29 1.74
CA ARG A 173 -7.98 21.88 2.57
C ARG A 173 -8.44 21.41 3.95
N ARG A 174 -9.30 22.17 4.62
CA ARG A 174 -9.87 21.78 5.92
C ARG A 174 -10.60 20.44 5.83
N ARG A 175 -11.31 20.19 4.73
CA ARG A 175 -12.01 18.92 4.51
C ARG A 175 -11.03 17.76 4.33
N VAL A 176 -9.95 17.95 3.58
CA VAL A 176 -8.87 16.97 3.43
C VAL A 176 -8.26 16.64 4.80
N GLU A 177 -7.87 17.65 5.57
CA GLU A 177 -7.30 17.50 6.92
C GLU A 177 -8.27 16.73 7.84
N GLN A 178 -9.56 17.09 7.84
CA GLN A 178 -10.58 16.40 8.64
C GLN A 178 -10.75 14.92 8.29
N ILE A 179 -10.71 14.57 6.99
CA ILE A 179 -10.84 13.17 6.56
C ILE A 179 -9.63 12.37 7.05
N ILE A 180 -8.42 12.89 6.83
CA ILE A 180 -7.19 12.20 7.24
C ILE A 180 -7.14 12.00 8.76
N GLN A 181 -7.51 13.03 9.54
CA GLN A 181 -7.62 12.95 11.00
C GLN A 181 -8.63 11.90 11.48
N SER A 182 -9.61 11.56 10.64
CA SER A 182 -10.66 10.62 10.99
C SER A 182 -10.34 9.16 10.62
N ILE A 183 -9.27 8.88 9.87
CA ILE A 183 -8.93 7.52 9.40
C ILE A 183 -8.75 6.54 10.57
N ILE A 184 -7.77 6.80 11.45
CA ILE A 184 -7.47 5.90 12.58
C ILE A 184 -8.66 5.79 13.55
N PRO A 185 -9.34 6.90 13.95
CA PRO A 185 -10.57 6.81 14.72
C PRO A 185 -11.66 5.96 14.07
N GLU A 186 -11.82 6.03 12.75
CA GLU A 186 -12.84 5.27 12.02
C GLU A 186 -12.57 3.77 12.06
N TYR A 187 -11.33 3.36 11.77
CA TYR A 187 -10.91 1.97 11.91
C TYR A 187 -11.13 1.43 13.32
N ARG A 188 -10.75 2.19 14.35
CA ARG A 188 -10.97 1.80 15.75
C ARG A 188 -12.46 1.64 16.05
N ARG A 189 -13.28 2.61 15.64
CA ARG A 189 -14.73 2.59 15.83
C ARG A 189 -15.38 1.36 15.17
N MET A 190 -14.97 1.01 13.96
CA MET A 190 -15.51 -0.14 13.25
C MET A 190 -15.02 -1.47 13.83
N GLN A 191 -13.78 -1.52 14.33
CA GLN A 191 -13.23 -2.66 15.06
C GLN A 191 -13.96 -2.88 16.40
N ASP A 192 -14.19 -1.82 17.18
CA ASP A 192 -14.89 -1.89 18.47
C ASP A 192 -16.35 -2.36 18.31
N ARG A 193 -16.96 -2.10 17.14
CA ARG A 193 -18.28 -2.62 16.77
C ARG A 193 -18.26 -4.08 16.33
N GLY A 194 -17.09 -4.68 16.14
CA GLY A 194 -16.91 -6.03 15.63
C GLY A 194 -17.23 -6.20 14.14
N ILE A 195 -17.38 -5.09 13.39
CA ILE A 195 -17.68 -5.14 11.95
C ILE A 195 -16.41 -5.40 11.15
N ILE A 196 -15.25 -4.94 11.64
CA ILE A 196 -13.97 -5.22 11.00
C ILE A 196 -12.99 -5.87 11.96
N GLU A 197 -12.07 -6.63 11.38
CA GLU A 197 -10.81 -7.03 12.01
C GLU A 197 -9.67 -6.20 11.39
N ILE A 198 -8.75 -5.73 12.22
CA ILE A 198 -7.49 -5.14 11.77
C ILE A 198 -6.39 -6.20 11.87
N SER A 199 -5.77 -6.51 10.74
CA SER A 199 -4.54 -7.29 10.65
C SER A 199 -3.35 -6.38 10.29
N THR A 200 -2.13 -6.89 10.35
CA THR A 200 -0.93 -6.10 10.02
C THR A 200 0.11 -6.92 9.24
N THR A 201 1.25 -6.29 8.98
CA THR A 201 2.35 -6.71 8.11
C THR A 201 3.67 -6.32 8.80
N PRO A 202 4.83 -6.88 8.43
CA PRO A 202 6.13 -6.33 8.84
C PRO A 202 6.19 -4.81 8.63
N PHE A 203 6.84 -4.11 9.56
CA PHE A 203 6.68 -2.66 9.73
C PHE A 203 6.89 -1.84 8.46
N TYR A 204 7.99 -2.09 7.74
CA TYR A 204 8.36 -1.44 6.49
C TYR A 204 8.17 -2.34 5.27
N HIS A 205 7.29 -3.33 5.39
CA HIS A 205 6.91 -4.21 4.30
C HIS A 205 8.04 -5.05 3.64
N PRO A 206 9.05 -5.59 4.36
CA PRO A 206 10.04 -6.50 3.75
C PRO A 206 9.47 -7.86 3.34
N ILE A 207 10.09 -8.48 2.32
CA ILE A 207 9.86 -9.88 1.97
C ILE A 207 10.50 -10.80 3.02
N LEU A 208 9.73 -11.19 4.03
CA LEU A 208 10.23 -11.97 5.18
C LEU A 208 11.02 -13.23 4.81
N PRO A 209 10.61 -14.07 3.83
CA PRO A 209 11.41 -15.23 3.45
C PRO A 209 12.83 -14.87 3.02
N ILE A 210 13.00 -13.82 2.21
CA ILE A 210 14.31 -13.34 1.77
C ILE A 210 15.11 -12.80 2.96
N LEU A 211 14.46 -12.01 3.82
CA LEU A 211 15.12 -11.40 4.96
C LEU A 211 15.59 -12.43 5.98
N ILE A 212 14.83 -13.51 6.20
CA ILE A 212 15.25 -14.63 7.07
C ILE A 212 16.43 -15.38 6.44
N ASP A 213 16.25 -15.87 5.21
CA ASP A 213 17.30 -16.50 4.41
C ASP A 213 16.92 -16.48 2.92
N SER A 214 17.59 -15.64 2.13
CA SER A 214 17.43 -15.56 0.66
C SER A 214 17.49 -16.90 -0.07
N ARG A 215 18.19 -17.90 0.47
CA ARG A 215 18.36 -19.24 -0.14
C ARG A 215 17.12 -20.14 0.01
N VAL A 216 16.04 -19.64 0.62
CA VAL A 216 14.87 -20.43 1.03
C VAL A 216 14.16 -21.18 -0.12
N ASP A 217 14.23 -20.72 -1.37
CA ASP A 217 13.55 -21.38 -2.50
C ASP A 217 14.40 -22.51 -3.11
N ASP A 218 15.45 -22.20 -3.87
CA ASP A 218 16.29 -23.18 -4.59
C ASP A 218 17.74 -23.29 -4.06
N GLY A 219 18.09 -22.51 -3.03
CA GLY A 219 19.41 -22.49 -2.44
C GLY A 219 20.47 -21.64 -3.17
N ASN A 220 20.21 -21.20 -4.41
CA ASN A 220 21.20 -20.56 -5.27
C ASN A 220 20.85 -19.09 -5.54
N VAL A 221 21.39 -18.20 -4.71
CA VAL A 221 21.17 -16.76 -4.83
C VAL A 221 22.45 -16.00 -5.16
N PRO A 222 22.41 -15.01 -6.07
CA PRO A 222 23.57 -14.17 -6.39
C PRO A 222 24.03 -13.29 -5.22
N VAL A 223 23.14 -13.02 -4.26
CA VAL A 223 23.43 -12.26 -3.03
C VAL A 223 22.80 -12.98 -1.85
N ALA A 224 23.62 -13.39 -0.88
CA ALA A 224 23.14 -14.03 0.33
C ALA A 224 22.70 -12.99 1.37
N VAL A 225 21.40 -13.00 1.68
CA VAL A 225 20.76 -12.24 2.76
C VAL A 225 20.36 -13.22 3.87
N GLN A 226 20.70 -12.89 5.12
CA GLN A 226 20.38 -13.70 6.30
C GLN A 226 20.24 -12.81 7.55
N PHE A 227 19.13 -12.07 7.63
CA PHE A 227 18.81 -11.10 8.69
C PHE A 227 17.54 -11.50 9.49
N PRO A 228 17.48 -12.71 10.09
CA PRO A 228 16.29 -13.18 10.79
C PRO A 228 15.90 -12.33 12.01
N TYR A 229 16.87 -11.63 12.61
CA TYR A 229 16.59 -10.70 13.72
C TYR A 229 15.85 -9.45 13.25
N ASP A 230 16.17 -8.93 12.07
CA ASP A 230 15.45 -7.78 11.50
C ASP A 230 14.02 -8.20 11.11
N ALA A 231 13.85 -9.41 10.56
CA ALA A 231 12.52 -9.99 10.32
C ALA A 231 11.68 -10.09 11.62
N ARG A 232 12.29 -10.53 12.72
CA ARG A 232 11.63 -10.58 14.04
C ARG A 232 11.31 -9.18 14.57
N GLU A 233 12.24 -8.24 14.42
CA GLU A 233 12.10 -6.86 14.87
C GLU A 233 10.94 -6.17 14.13
N GLN A 234 10.92 -6.26 12.79
CA GLN A 234 9.85 -5.71 11.96
C GLN A 234 8.48 -6.23 12.39
N LEU A 235 8.32 -7.53 12.66
CA LEU A 235 7.06 -8.11 13.16
C LEU A 235 6.71 -7.64 14.57
N SER A 236 7.69 -7.57 15.48
CA SER A 236 7.48 -7.19 16.88
C SER A 236 7.11 -5.71 17.03
N ARG A 237 7.75 -4.84 16.24
CA ARG A 237 7.40 -3.42 16.12
C ARG A 237 5.98 -3.26 15.59
N SER A 238 5.59 -4.00 14.55
CA SER A 238 4.23 -3.95 14.01
C SER A 238 3.19 -4.27 15.07
N LEU A 239 3.34 -5.37 15.82
CA LEU A 239 2.38 -5.75 16.85
C LEU A 239 2.25 -4.69 17.95
N THR A 240 3.38 -4.13 18.40
CA THR A 240 3.41 -3.07 19.42
C THR A 240 2.75 -1.80 18.91
N PHE A 241 3.21 -1.30 17.76
CA PHE A 241 2.71 -0.08 17.13
C PHE A 241 1.21 -0.16 16.88
N MET A 242 0.74 -1.25 16.28
CA MET A 242 -0.68 -1.43 15.97
C MET A 242 -1.53 -1.57 17.23
N ARG A 243 -1.08 -2.30 18.26
CA ARG A 243 -1.79 -2.36 19.55
C ARG A 243 -1.94 -0.98 20.17
N ASP A 244 -0.87 -0.19 20.18
CA ASP A 244 -0.88 1.13 20.81
C ASP A 244 -1.84 2.10 20.07
N ARG A 245 -2.04 1.91 18.76
CA ARG A 245 -3.00 2.69 17.94
C ARG A 245 -4.42 2.15 17.96
N PHE A 246 -4.64 0.84 17.99
CA PHE A 246 -5.98 0.27 17.79
C PHE A 246 -6.54 -0.41 19.04
N GLY A 247 -5.79 -0.42 20.15
CA GLY A 247 -6.20 -0.96 21.44
C GLY A 247 -6.19 -2.49 21.53
N VAL A 248 -6.06 -3.18 20.40
CA VAL A 248 -6.05 -4.64 20.30
C VAL A 248 -4.81 -5.07 19.51
N THR A 249 -4.10 -6.08 20.02
CA THR A 249 -2.99 -6.69 19.28
C THR A 249 -3.54 -7.47 18.09
N PRO A 250 -3.12 -7.17 16.84
CA PRO A 250 -3.57 -7.91 15.66
C PRO A 250 -3.29 -9.41 15.78
N GLN A 251 -4.28 -10.25 15.47
CA GLN A 251 -4.09 -11.72 15.41
C GLN A 251 -3.60 -12.18 14.03
N GLY A 252 -3.85 -11.37 13.01
CA GLY A 252 -3.60 -11.65 11.62
C GLY A 252 -2.35 -11.01 11.06
N LEU A 253 -1.65 -11.79 10.24
CA LEU A 253 -0.53 -11.35 9.43
C LEU A 253 -0.89 -11.46 7.94
N TRP A 254 -0.85 -10.34 7.22
CA TRP A 254 -0.59 -10.38 5.78
C TRP A 254 0.92 -10.21 5.62
N PRO A 255 1.68 -11.28 5.32
CA PRO A 255 3.09 -11.11 4.99
C PRO A 255 3.18 -10.26 3.71
N SER A 256 4.17 -9.39 3.62
CA SER A 256 4.38 -8.55 2.44
C SER A 256 4.29 -9.35 1.16
N GLU A 257 3.42 -8.94 0.24
CA GLU A 257 3.21 -9.62 -1.05
C GLU A 257 2.71 -11.07 -0.90
N GLY A 258 2.01 -11.37 0.20
CA GLY A 258 1.64 -12.74 0.57
C GLY A 258 2.84 -13.68 0.75
N SER A 259 4.03 -13.15 1.01
CA SER A 259 5.29 -13.91 1.00
C SER A 259 5.45 -14.79 2.23
N VAL A 260 5.48 -16.11 2.02
CA VAL A 260 5.52 -17.09 3.11
C VAL A 260 6.65 -18.10 2.91
N SER A 261 6.99 -18.79 4.01
CA SER A 261 7.78 -20.01 4.07
C SER A 261 7.49 -20.73 5.39
N ASN A 262 7.99 -21.95 5.59
CA ASN A 262 7.91 -22.63 6.89
C ASN A 262 8.51 -21.78 8.03
N ASP A 263 9.63 -21.09 7.78
CA ASP A 263 10.33 -20.29 8.78
C ASP A 263 9.57 -19.00 9.10
N VAL A 264 8.93 -18.38 8.10
CA VAL A 264 7.99 -17.27 8.34
C VAL A 264 6.83 -17.72 9.23
N ALA A 265 6.23 -18.88 8.94
CA ALA A 265 5.13 -19.42 9.75
C ALA A 265 5.55 -19.63 11.20
N LEU A 266 6.74 -20.20 11.41
CA LEU A 266 7.29 -20.46 12.74
C LEU A 266 7.61 -19.15 13.47
N LEU A 267 8.29 -18.21 12.81
CA LEU A 267 8.66 -16.92 13.37
C LEU A 267 7.40 -16.12 13.75
N ALA A 268 6.42 -16.01 12.84
CA ALA A 268 5.16 -15.31 13.06
C ALA A 268 4.39 -15.88 14.26
N SER A 269 4.30 -17.21 14.37
CA SER A 269 3.68 -17.85 15.54
C SER A 269 4.44 -17.52 16.83
N SER A 270 5.77 -17.52 16.79
CA SER A 270 6.62 -17.25 17.97
C SER A 270 6.50 -15.82 18.51
N VAL A 271 6.12 -14.86 17.68
CA VAL A 271 5.89 -13.46 18.10
C VAL A 271 4.44 -13.18 18.50
N GLY A 272 3.52 -14.11 18.22
CA GLY A 272 2.14 -14.06 18.72
C GLY A 272 1.03 -13.98 17.65
N PHE A 273 1.37 -14.04 16.36
CA PHE A 273 0.34 -14.15 15.32
C PHE A 273 -0.36 -15.51 15.39
N ARG A 274 -1.62 -15.55 14.96
CA ARG A 274 -2.45 -16.77 14.99
C ARG A 274 -2.86 -17.23 13.61
N TRP A 275 -3.00 -16.31 12.66
CA TRP A 275 -3.28 -16.63 11.28
C TRP A 275 -2.49 -15.78 10.31
N MET A 276 -2.28 -16.30 9.11
CA MET A 276 -1.76 -15.55 7.97
C MET A 276 -2.51 -15.91 6.68
N ALA A 277 -2.45 -15.02 5.68
CA ALA A 277 -3.07 -15.24 4.37
C ALA A 277 -2.03 -15.13 3.24
N THR A 278 -2.23 -15.92 2.18
CA THR A 278 -1.35 -16.00 0.99
C THR A 278 -2.13 -16.53 -0.23
N ASP A 279 -1.46 -16.95 -1.30
CA ASP A 279 -2.04 -17.29 -2.60
C ASP A 279 -2.22 -18.80 -2.89
N GLU A 280 -3.27 -19.17 -3.63
CA GLU A 280 -3.56 -20.55 -4.04
C GLU A 280 -2.39 -21.26 -4.76
N GLY A 281 -1.52 -20.50 -5.43
CA GLY A 281 -0.32 -21.02 -6.08
C GLY A 281 0.66 -21.63 -5.10
N ILE A 282 0.77 -21.06 -3.90
CA ILE A 282 1.63 -21.59 -2.82
C ILE A 282 1.00 -22.83 -2.21
N LEU A 283 -0.33 -22.89 -2.09
CA LEU A 283 -1.03 -24.10 -1.65
C LEU A 283 -0.75 -25.27 -2.61
N SER A 284 -0.83 -25.01 -3.91
CA SER A 284 -0.47 -25.98 -4.95
C SER A 284 1.01 -26.40 -4.86
N LYS A 285 1.94 -25.43 -4.74
CA LYS A 285 3.38 -25.67 -4.55
C LYS A 285 3.67 -26.46 -3.26
N SER A 286 2.80 -26.37 -2.26
CA SER A 286 2.85 -27.10 -0.99
C SER A 286 2.33 -28.55 -1.08
N GLY A 287 1.94 -29.02 -2.27
CA GLY A 287 1.53 -30.41 -2.53
C GLY A 287 0.03 -30.67 -2.46
N VAL A 288 -0.80 -29.62 -2.37
CA VAL A 288 -2.26 -29.75 -2.40
C VAL A 288 -2.76 -29.66 -3.84
N ASP A 289 -3.37 -30.72 -4.34
CA ASP A 289 -3.96 -30.75 -5.68
C ASP A 289 -5.18 -29.82 -5.79
N LEU A 290 -5.06 -28.79 -6.61
CA LEU A 290 -6.11 -27.82 -6.95
C LEU A 290 -6.61 -27.96 -8.40
N SER A 291 -6.35 -29.10 -9.05
CA SER A 291 -6.82 -29.39 -10.40
C SER A 291 -8.35 -29.39 -10.52
N TRP A 292 -8.84 -29.42 -11.76
CA TRP A 292 -10.27 -29.44 -12.06
C TRP A 292 -10.93 -30.69 -11.46
N GLY A 293 -11.76 -30.50 -10.43
CA GLY A 293 -12.36 -31.56 -9.60
C GLY A 293 -11.97 -31.50 -8.12
N ASN A 294 -10.76 -31.00 -7.82
CA ASN A 294 -10.23 -30.87 -6.45
C ASN A 294 -10.16 -29.43 -5.95
N ARG A 295 -10.65 -28.45 -6.73
CA ARG A 295 -10.65 -27.01 -6.36
C ARG A 295 -11.33 -26.72 -5.02
N SER A 296 -12.25 -27.56 -4.54
CA SER A 296 -12.86 -27.41 -3.21
C SER A 296 -11.85 -27.41 -2.07
N ARG A 297 -10.66 -28.02 -2.25
CA ARG A 297 -9.56 -28.00 -1.27
C ARG A 297 -8.98 -26.60 -1.04
N LEU A 298 -9.22 -25.65 -1.94
CA LEU A 298 -8.86 -24.25 -1.72
C LEU A 298 -9.77 -23.58 -0.66
N TYR A 299 -11.03 -24.01 -0.58
CA TYR A 299 -12.07 -23.30 0.17
C TYR A 299 -12.15 -23.73 1.64
N GLN A 300 -10.99 -23.82 2.28
CA GLN A 300 -10.82 -24.17 3.68
C GLN A 300 -9.48 -23.66 4.23
N PRO A 301 -9.38 -23.40 5.54
CA PRO A 301 -8.10 -23.07 6.17
C PRO A 301 -7.17 -24.29 6.31
N TYR A 302 -5.87 -24.02 6.37
CA TYR A 302 -4.83 -24.99 6.66
C TYR A 302 -4.05 -24.62 7.92
N ARG A 303 -3.27 -25.54 8.49
CA ARG A 303 -2.48 -25.32 9.70
C ARG A 303 -1.03 -25.73 9.51
N ARG A 304 -0.11 -24.82 9.86
CA ARG A 304 1.34 -25.06 9.84
C ARG A 304 2.04 -24.27 10.94
N ASN A 305 2.98 -24.91 11.67
CA ASN A 305 3.84 -24.25 12.66
C ASN A 305 3.09 -23.34 13.64
N GLY A 306 1.95 -23.80 14.16
CA GLY A 306 1.12 -23.02 15.10
C GLY A 306 0.15 -22.03 14.44
N MET A 307 0.36 -21.67 13.17
CA MET A 307 -0.45 -20.74 12.39
C MET A 307 -1.60 -21.42 11.65
N THR A 308 -2.76 -20.75 11.60
CA THR A 308 -3.76 -20.98 10.56
C THR A 308 -3.34 -20.23 9.29
N VAL A 309 -3.41 -20.88 8.13
CA VAL A 309 -3.02 -20.32 6.83
C VAL A 309 -4.23 -20.32 5.91
N PHE A 310 -4.59 -19.14 5.44
CA PHE A 310 -5.65 -18.94 4.45
C PHE A 310 -5.04 -18.72 3.08
N PHE A 311 -5.67 -19.29 2.05
CA PHE A 311 -5.22 -19.15 0.68
C PHE A 311 -6.32 -18.45 -0.12
N ARG A 312 -5.98 -17.34 -0.78
CA ARG A 312 -6.94 -16.56 -1.55
C ARG A 312 -7.36 -17.31 -2.81
N ASP A 313 -8.61 -17.16 -3.20
CA ASP A 313 -9.02 -17.46 -4.57
C ASP A 313 -8.54 -16.34 -5.49
N ARG A 314 -7.48 -16.63 -6.26
CA ARG A 314 -6.84 -15.65 -7.14
C ARG A 314 -7.82 -15.13 -8.18
N THR A 315 -8.60 -16.03 -8.79
CA THR A 315 -9.57 -15.66 -9.82
C THR A 315 -10.60 -14.68 -9.28
N LEU A 316 -11.20 -14.96 -8.12
CA LEU A 316 -12.21 -14.07 -7.53
C LEU A 316 -11.60 -12.72 -7.09
N SER A 317 -10.36 -12.74 -6.60
CA SER A 317 -9.64 -11.51 -6.21
C SER A 317 -9.31 -10.66 -7.44
N ASP A 318 -8.75 -11.25 -8.48
CA ASP A 318 -8.34 -10.57 -9.71
C ASP A 318 -9.53 -10.06 -10.54
N LEU A 319 -10.71 -10.70 -10.41
CA LEU A 319 -11.93 -10.15 -11.01
C LEU A 319 -12.25 -8.76 -10.45
N ILE A 320 -12.12 -8.56 -9.14
CA ILE A 320 -12.28 -7.25 -8.50
C ILE A 320 -11.13 -6.32 -8.90
N GLY A 321 -9.90 -6.80 -8.83
CA GLY A 321 -8.70 -6.00 -9.07
C GLY A 321 -8.60 -5.46 -10.50
N PHE A 322 -8.95 -6.26 -11.50
CA PHE A 322 -8.52 -6.00 -12.88
C PHE A 322 -9.60 -6.16 -13.95
N GLN A 323 -10.73 -6.82 -13.65
CA GLN A 323 -11.72 -7.16 -14.70
C GLN A 323 -13.02 -6.35 -14.57
N TYR A 324 -13.60 -6.31 -13.37
CA TYR A 324 -14.91 -5.70 -13.15
C TYR A 324 -14.93 -4.17 -13.35
N MET A 325 -13.77 -3.50 -13.38
CA MET A 325 -13.64 -2.08 -13.76
C MET A 325 -14.10 -1.77 -15.19
N ASN A 326 -14.18 -2.80 -16.04
CA ASN A 326 -14.60 -2.70 -17.44
C ASN A 326 -16.09 -2.98 -17.66
N ALA A 327 -16.86 -3.30 -16.62
CA ALA A 327 -18.26 -3.69 -16.70
C ALA A 327 -19.16 -2.88 -15.75
N PRO A 328 -20.49 -2.85 -15.98
CA PRO A 328 -21.43 -2.20 -15.06
C PRO A 328 -21.39 -2.83 -13.66
N ALA A 329 -21.37 -1.98 -12.62
CA ALA A 329 -21.32 -2.39 -11.21
C ALA A 329 -22.34 -3.48 -10.83
N THR A 330 -23.56 -3.39 -11.36
CA THR A 330 -24.64 -4.37 -11.12
C THR A 330 -24.32 -5.76 -11.67
N GLU A 331 -23.73 -5.82 -12.86
CA GLU A 331 -23.40 -7.09 -13.52
C GLU A 331 -22.21 -7.74 -12.83
N SER A 332 -21.18 -6.95 -12.54
CA SER A 332 -19.98 -7.38 -11.79
C SER A 332 -20.33 -7.94 -10.42
N ALA A 333 -21.14 -7.23 -9.62
CA ALA A 333 -21.56 -7.70 -8.30
C ALA A 333 -22.40 -8.98 -8.38
N ARG A 334 -23.34 -9.05 -9.34
CA ARG A 334 -24.17 -10.25 -9.57
C ARG A 334 -23.33 -11.46 -9.98
N ASP A 335 -22.32 -11.27 -10.82
CA ASP A 335 -21.42 -12.35 -11.24
C ASP A 335 -20.63 -12.90 -10.04
N LEU A 336 -20.05 -12.03 -9.21
CA LEU A 336 -19.30 -12.46 -8.03
C LEU A 336 -20.19 -13.22 -7.04
N ILE A 337 -21.38 -12.68 -6.72
CA ILE A 337 -22.35 -13.35 -5.84
C ILE A 337 -22.76 -14.72 -6.40
N ARG A 338 -23.03 -14.81 -7.70
CA ARG A 338 -23.35 -16.08 -8.36
C ARG A 338 -22.24 -17.10 -8.17
N ARG A 339 -20.98 -16.73 -8.43
CA ARG A 339 -19.81 -17.61 -8.24
C ARG A 339 -19.67 -18.09 -6.79
N LEU A 340 -19.87 -17.19 -5.82
CA LEU A 340 -19.82 -17.53 -4.40
C LEU A 340 -20.91 -18.55 -4.02
N LYS A 341 -22.11 -18.42 -4.58
CA LYS A 341 -23.24 -19.34 -4.34
C LYS A 341 -23.11 -20.70 -5.00
N GLU A 342 -22.29 -20.81 -6.04
CA GLU A 342 -21.96 -22.08 -6.70
C GLU A 342 -20.98 -22.92 -5.87
N LEU A 343 -20.34 -22.34 -4.85
CA LEU A 343 -19.47 -23.08 -3.94
C LEU A 343 -20.28 -24.03 -3.03
N PRO A 344 -19.72 -25.19 -2.67
CA PRO A 344 -20.38 -26.10 -1.73
C PRO A 344 -20.66 -25.45 -0.38
N GLY A 345 -21.82 -25.74 0.21
CA GLY A 345 -22.12 -25.30 1.58
C GLY A 345 -21.09 -25.82 2.58
N GLY A 346 -20.68 -24.97 3.53
CA GLY A 346 -19.57 -25.27 4.43
C GLY A 346 -18.21 -24.71 3.98
N SER A 347 -18.07 -24.31 2.71
CA SER A 347 -16.86 -23.66 2.19
C SER A 347 -16.50 -22.39 2.95
N HIS A 348 -15.20 -22.09 3.00
CA HIS A 348 -14.66 -20.79 3.37
C HIS A 348 -13.79 -20.27 2.24
N VAL A 349 -14.16 -19.12 1.67
CA VAL A 349 -13.43 -18.51 0.57
C VAL A 349 -12.77 -17.22 1.05
N THR A 350 -11.48 -17.09 0.77
CA THR A 350 -10.72 -15.86 1.03
C THR A 350 -10.56 -15.10 -0.28
N ILE A 351 -10.95 -13.83 -0.29
CA ILE A 351 -10.72 -12.87 -1.38
C ILE A 351 -9.77 -11.83 -0.82
N ALA A 352 -8.56 -11.73 -1.39
CA ALA A 352 -7.51 -10.87 -0.86
C ALA A 352 -6.79 -10.12 -1.98
N LEU A 353 -6.66 -8.81 -1.84
CA LEU A 353 -6.08 -7.89 -2.82
C LEU A 353 -5.74 -6.55 -2.18
N ASP A 354 -4.97 -5.75 -2.90
CA ASP A 354 -4.69 -4.36 -2.52
C ASP A 354 -6.00 -3.57 -2.38
N GLY A 355 -6.06 -2.80 -1.31
CA GLY A 355 -7.24 -2.06 -0.90
C GLY A 355 -7.39 -0.72 -1.58
N GLU A 356 -6.35 -0.18 -2.21
CA GLU A 356 -6.41 1.13 -2.90
C GLU A 356 -6.39 1.03 -4.44
N ASN A 357 -5.66 0.06 -4.99
CA ASN A 357 -5.33 -0.01 -6.42
C ASN A 357 -6.55 -0.05 -7.38
N PRO A 358 -7.63 -0.82 -7.13
CA PRO A 358 -8.68 -0.96 -8.13
C PRO A 358 -9.48 0.33 -8.35
N TRP A 359 -9.67 1.13 -7.31
CA TRP A 359 -10.78 2.08 -7.24
C TRP A 359 -10.60 3.35 -8.08
N ASP A 360 -9.40 3.63 -8.57
CA ASP A 360 -9.15 4.71 -9.52
C ASP A 360 -9.76 4.40 -10.90
N TYR A 361 -9.92 3.11 -11.24
CA TYR A 361 -10.43 2.64 -12.53
C TYR A 361 -11.92 2.32 -12.54
N TYR A 362 -12.57 2.36 -11.37
CA TYR A 362 -14.02 2.25 -11.25
C TYR A 362 -14.67 3.62 -11.27
N PRO A 363 -15.83 3.78 -11.93
CA PRO A 363 -16.69 4.94 -11.70
C PRO A 363 -17.01 5.11 -10.21
N ASN A 364 -17.10 6.36 -9.75
CA ASN A 364 -17.46 6.70 -8.36
C ASN A 364 -16.63 5.97 -7.30
N SER A 365 -15.32 5.80 -7.53
CA SER A 365 -14.41 5.16 -6.57
C SER A 365 -14.83 3.73 -6.20
N GLY A 366 -15.51 3.01 -7.10
CA GLY A 366 -15.98 1.64 -6.87
C GLY A 366 -17.17 1.49 -5.92
N ARG A 367 -17.71 2.59 -5.37
CA ARG A 367 -18.77 2.55 -4.34
C ARG A 367 -20.06 1.90 -4.85
N ASP A 368 -20.40 2.11 -6.11
CA ASP A 368 -21.56 1.45 -6.75
C ASP A 368 -21.42 -0.08 -6.80
N PHE A 369 -20.21 -0.58 -7.04
CA PHE A 369 -19.94 -2.02 -7.06
C PHE A 369 -19.95 -2.61 -5.65
N LEU A 370 -19.23 -1.98 -4.72
CA LEU A 370 -19.14 -2.44 -3.33
C LEU A 370 -20.50 -2.48 -2.65
N ARG A 371 -21.34 -1.44 -2.80
CA ARG A 371 -22.70 -1.43 -2.25
C ARG A 371 -23.53 -2.61 -2.74
N ARG A 372 -23.52 -2.87 -4.05
CA ARG A 372 -24.29 -3.98 -4.64
C ARG A 372 -23.77 -5.34 -4.21
N LEU A 373 -22.45 -5.48 -4.09
CA LEU A 373 -21.82 -6.71 -3.61
C LEU A 373 -22.20 -6.97 -2.14
N PHE A 374 -22.03 -5.97 -1.28
CA PHE A 374 -22.29 -6.09 0.16
C PHE A 374 -23.77 -6.25 0.47
N GLU A 375 -24.65 -5.51 -0.21
CA GLU A 375 -26.11 -5.70 -0.13
C GLU A 375 -26.49 -7.14 -0.52
N GLY A 376 -25.94 -7.63 -1.63
CA GLY A 376 -26.23 -8.98 -2.11
C GLY A 376 -25.72 -10.09 -1.19
N ILE A 377 -24.55 -9.92 -0.57
CA ILE A 377 -24.03 -10.87 0.44
C ILE A 377 -24.89 -10.82 1.70
N GLN A 378 -25.21 -9.63 2.22
CA GLN A 378 -25.99 -9.45 3.45
C GLN A 378 -27.40 -10.04 3.32
N ASN A 379 -28.02 -9.94 2.14
CA ASN A 379 -29.39 -10.38 1.89
C ASN A 379 -29.50 -11.86 1.45
N ASP A 380 -28.39 -12.55 1.20
CA ASP A 380 -28.41 -13.95 0.78
C ASP A 380 -28.12 -14.91 1.94
N SER A 381 -29.13 -15.68 2.34
CA SER A 381 -29.04 -16.63 3.47
C SER A 381 -28.03 -17.78 3.28
N SER A 382 -27.55 -18.01 2.05
CA SER A 382 -26.53 -19.03 1.75
C SER A 382 -25.09 -18.53 1.96
N LEU A 383 -24.90 -17.20 2.03
CA LEU A 383 -23.61 -16.55 2.22
C LEU A 383 -23.51 -15.93 3.62
N GLN A 384 -22.29 -15.75 4.10
CA GLN A 384 -22.01 -14.96 5.27
C GLN A 384 -20.61 -14.36 5.16
N ALA A 385 -20.51 -13.04 5.18
CA ALA A 385 -19.23 -12.35 5.28
C ALA A 385 -18.71 -12.43 6.72
N VAL A 386 -17.44 -12.80 6.87
CA VAL A 386 -16.76 -12.99 8.16
C VAL A 386 -15.33 -12.45 8.09
N THR A 387 -14.83 -11.92 9.20
CA THR A 387 -13.39 -11.67 9.37
C THR A 387 -12.58 -12.97 9.31
N LEU A 388 -11.27 -12.88 9.09
CA LEU A 388 -10.42 -14.07 9.05
C LEU A 388 -10.27 -14.73 10.42
N SER A 389 -10.26 -13.95 11.51
CA SER A 389 -10.34 -14.50 12.86
C SER A 389 -11.65 -15.26 13.11
N GLU A 390 -12.80 -14.70 12.71
CA GLU A 390 -14.08 -15.43 12.81
C GLU A 390 -14.09 -16.71 11.97
N ALA A 391 -13.49 -16.68 10.77
CA ALA A 391 -13.34 -17.87 9.94
C ALA A 391 -12.47 -18.94 10.62
N MET A 392 -11.33 -18.54 11.19
CA MET A 392 -10.41 -19.42 11.93
C MET A 392 -11.12 -20.14 13.10
N GLU A 393 -12.04 -19.47 13.79
CA GLU A 393 -12.79 -20.06 14.91
C GLU A 393 -13.91 -21.00 14.44
N ARG A 394 -14.51 -20.72 13.27
CA ARG A 394 -15.69 -21.45 12.76
C ARG A 394 -15.36 -22.58 11.79
N ARG A 395 -14.12 -22.64 11.31
CA ARG A 395 -13.66 -23.64 10.34
C ARG A 395 -12.40 -24.33 10.82
N PRO A 396 -12.45 -25.66 11.06
CA PRO A 396 -11.26 -26.40 11.44
C PRO A 396 -10.25 -26.36 10.30
N ALA A 397 -9.00 -26.08 10.64
CA ALA A 397 -7.91 -26.05 9.69
C ALA A 397 -7.34 -27.45 9.42
N GLU A 398 -7.16 -27.81 8.15
CA GLU A 398 -6.51 -29.06 7.75
C GLU A 398 -4.99 -28.95 7.98
N LYS A 399 -4.34 -30.05 8.40
CA LYS A 399 -2.88 -30.04 8.57
C LYS A 399 -2.19 -29.87 7.20
N LEU A 400 -1.22 -28.95 7.14
CA LEU A 400 -0.31 -28.82 6.01
C LEU A 400 1.08 -29.31 6.40
N ASP A 401 1.61 -30.29 5.66
CA ASP A 401 2.90 -30.93 5.99
C ASP A 401 4.11 -30.03 5.66
N TRP A 402 3.97 -29.15 4.67
CA TRP A 402 4.97 -28.17 4.28
C TRP A 402 4.27 -26.93 3.74
N LEU A 403 4.65 -25.74 4.21
CA LEU A 403 4.33 -24.50 3.52
C LEU A 403 5.48 -24.12 2.59
N ALA A 404 5.25 -24.26 1.29
CA ALA A 404 6.23 -23.93 0.27
C ALA A 404 6.60 -22.44 0.31
N PRO A 405 7.87 -22.09 0.08
CA PRO A 405 8.28 -20.70 -0.05
C PRO A 405 7.70 -20.09 -1.32
N GLY A 406 7.16 -18.88 -1.23
CA GLY A 406 6.72 -18.11 -2.38
C GLY A 406 5.91 -16.89 -1.98
N SER A 407 5.62 -16.04 -2.97
CA SER A 407 4.73 -14.88 -2.85
C SER A 407 3.44 -15.09 -3.63
N TRP A 408 2.49 -14.17 -3.48
CA TRP A 408 1.28 -14.17 -4.31
C TRP A 408 1.54 -13.88 -5.79
N ALA A 409 2.74 -13.40 -6.13
CA ALA A 409 3.17 -13.16 -7.50
C ALA A 409 3.97 -14.37 -7.99
N ASN A 410 3.38 -15.15 -8.88
CA ASN A 410 3.99 -16.33 -9.53
C ASN A 410 4.48 -17.44 -8.56
N ALA A 411 4.07 -17.43 -7.29
CA ALA A 411 4.48 -18.42 -6.28
C ALA A 411 6.01 -18.55 -6.10
N ASN A 412 6.74 -17.46 -6.31
CA ASN A 412 8.20 -17.36 -6.16
C ASN A 412 8.59 -15.95 -5.68
N PHE A 413 9.90 -15.67 -5.65
CA PHE A 413 10.46 -14.38 -5.22
C PHE A 413 11.19 -13.60 -6.33
N GLN A 414 11.01 -13.98 -7.59
CA GLN A 414 11.80 -13.46 -8.72
C GLN A 414 11.70 -11.94 -8.85
N ILE A 415 10.57 -11.33 -8.49
CA ILE A 415 10.38 -9.87 -8.55
C ILE A 415 11.31 -9.11 -7.60
N TRP A 416 11.73 -9.70 -6.48
CA TRP A 416 12.48 -8.99 -5.44
C TRP A 416 13.95 -9.41 -5.32
N ILE A 417 14.37 -10.48 -5.99
CA ILE A 417 15.76 -10.99 -5.93
C ILE A 417 16.17 -11.71 -7.23
N GLY A 418 15.46 -11.50 -8.33
CA GLY A 418 15.70 -12.22 -9.59
C GLY A 418 16.55 -11.44 -10.58
N HIS A 419 16.47 -10.10 -10.57
CA HIS A 419 17.15 -9.25 -11.54
C HIS A 419 18.53 -8.79 -11.07
N PRO A 420 19.47 -8.52 -11.99
CA PRO A 420 20.75 -7.91 -11.66
C PRO A 420 20.66 -6.60 -10.86
N GLU A 421 19.59 -5.84 -11.09
CA GLU A 421 19.30 -4.58 -10.38
C GLU A 421 18.88 -4.85 -8.93
N ASP A 422 18.03 -5.86 -8.69
CA ASP A 422 17.69 -6.34 -7.34
C ASP A 422 18.95 -6.79 -6.59
N HIS A 423 19.83 -7.55 -7.25
CA HIS A 423 21.10 -7.98 -6.66
C HIS A 423 22.00 -6.80 -6.29
N GLN A 424 21.96 -5.71 -7.05
CA GLN A 424 22.72 -4.50 -6.72
C GLN A 424 22.12 -3.81 -5.51
N ALA A 425 20.79 -3.70 -5.42
CA ALA A 425 20.10 -3.16 -4.26
C ALA A 425 20.39 -3.98 -2.99
N TRP A 426 20.28 -5.31 -3.04
CA TRP A 426 20.62 -6.18 -1.90
C TRP A 426 22.10 -6.09 -1.51
N ARG A 427 23.03 -5.96 -2.47
CA ARG A 427 24.46 -5.70 -2.16
C ARG A 427 24.64 -4.40 -1.38
N TRP A 428 23.88 -3.36 -1.70
CA TRP A 428 23.92 -2.11 -0.93
C TRP A 428 23.40 -2.28 0.49
N ILE A 429 22.28 -2.98 0.67
CA ILE A 429 21.71 -3.27 1.99
C ILE A 429 22.70 -4.09 2.84
N VAL A 430 23.24 -5.17 2.29
CA VAL A 430 24.22 -6.03 2.99
C VAL A 430 25.43 -5.20 3.44
N ARG A 431 26.02 -4.42 2.54
CA ARG A 431 27.18 -3.58 2.84
C ARG A 431 26.87 -2.51 3.89
N ALA A 432 25.72 -1.84 3.79
CA ALA A 432 25.30 -0.83 4.75
C ALA A 432 25.03 -1.42 6.13
N ARG A 433 24.39 -2.60 6.18
CA ARG A 433 24.18 -3.34 7.43
C ARG A 433 25.50 -3.71 8.10
N GLU A 434 26.45 -4.27 7.36
CA GLU A 434 27.77 -4.62 7.90
C GLU A 434 28.47 -3.41 8.51
N ALA A 435 28.46 -2.28 7.80
CA ALA A 435 29.03 -1.02 8.30
C ALA A 435 28.32 -0.52 9.57
N LEU A 436 26.99 -0.54 9.60
CA LEU A 436 26.18 -0.15 10.76
C LEU A 436 26.46 -1.03 11.98
N MET A 437 26.52 -2.35 11.80
CA MET A 437 26.74 -3.29 12.90
C MET A 437 28.16 -3.17 13.47
N GLN A 438 29.17 -2.90 12.63
CA GLN A 438 30.54 -2.66 13.08
C GLN A 438 30.71 -1.38 13.91
N ARG A 439 29.85 -0.39 13.70
CA ARG A 439 29.91 0.92 14.37
C ARG A 439 29.02 1.03 15.61
N LYS A 440 28.33 -0.04 16.03
CA LYS A 440 27.33 -0.02 17.12
C LYS A 440 27.85 0.64 18.41
N ASP A 441 29.09 0.35 18.79
CA ASP A 441 29.68 0.85 20.03
C ASP A 441 30.45 2.18 19.84
N ASP A 442 30.60 2.65 18.59
CA ASP A 442 31.43 3.80 18.21
C ASP A 442 30.63 5.06 17.84
N VAL A 443 29.30 4.99 17.84
CA VAL A 443 28.41 6.11 17.46
C VAL A 443 27.39 6.37 18.57
N PRO A 444 26.92 7.62 18.75
CA PRO A 444 25.87 7.92 19.70
C PRO A 444 24.63 7.03 19.46
N GLU A 445 24.00 6.58 20.53
CA GLU A 445 22.83 5.68 20.45
C GLU A 445 21.69 6.27 19.60
N VAL A 446 21.49 7.59 19.66
CA VAL A 446 20.48 8.29 18.85
C VAL A 446 20.76 8.16 17.36
N ASP A 447 22.03 8.31 16.94
CA ASP A 447 22.43 8.21 15.54
C ASP A 447 22.40 6.75 15.07
N TRP A 448 22.79 5.81 15.94
CA TRP A 448 22.67 4.38 15.64
C TRP A 448 21.21 3.98 15.41
N ASN A 449 20.29 4.46 16.24
CA ASN A 449 18.87 4.17 16.12
C ASN A 449 18.29 4.74 14.83
N LEU A 450 18.68 5.96 14.44
CA LEU A 450 18.27 6.55 13.15
C LEU A 450 18.84 5.75 11.96
N ALA A 451 20.10 5.35 12.02
CA ALA A 451 20.72 4.52 10.98
C ALA A 451 20.07 3.12 10.89
N TYR A 452 19.69 2.54 12.03
CA TYR A 452 18.98 1.26 12.05
C TYR A 452 17.55 1.40 11.51
N GLU A 453 16.89 2.53 11.76
CA GLU A 453 15.58 2.83 11.13
C GLU A 453 15.69 2.89 9.61
N GLU A 454 16.69 3.60 9.09
CA GLU A 454 16.97 3.68 7.64
C GLU A 454 17.26 2.31 7.03
N LEU A 455 17.95 1.42 7.76
CA LEU A 455 18.17 0.05 7.31
C LEU A 455 16.85 -0.72 7.18
N LEU A 456 15.99 -0.69 8.19
CA LEU A 456 14.71 -1.39 8.15
C LEU A 456 13.77 -0.85 7.06
N ILE A 457 13.84 0.46 6.78
CA ILE A 457 13.15 1.08 5.63
C ILE A 457 13.71 0.53 4.32
N ALA A 458 15.03 0.50 4.15
CA ALA A 458 15.69 0.03 2.93
C ALA A 458 15.45 -1.47 2.64
N GLU A 459 15.07 -2.26 3.64
CA GLU A 459 14.66 -3.66 3.49
C GLU A 459 13.24 -3.85 2.91
N GLY A 460 12.45 -2.77 2.81
CA GLY A 460 11.09 -2.80 2.29
C GLY A 460 11.01 -3.32 0.85
N SER A 461 9.96 -4.09 0.54
CA SER A 461 9.83 -4.74 -0.78
C SER A 461 9.56 -3.75 -1.92
N ASP A 462 9.04 -2.57 -1.61
CA ASP A 462 8.68 -1.53 -2.58
C ASP A 462 9.85 -1.12 -3.46
N TRP A 463 11.07 -1.12 -2.92
CA TRP A 463 12.25 -0.69 -3.67
C TRP A 463 12.57 -1.66 -4.81
N MET A 464 12.61 -2.96 -4.51
CA MET A 464 12.90 -3.99 -5.50
C MET A 464 11.77 -4.19 -6.51
N TRP A 465 10.52 -3.89 -6.14
CA TRP A 465 9.39 -3.92 -7.07
C TRP A 465 9.61 -3.08 -8.34
N TRP A 466 10.35 -1.97 -8.22
CA TRP A 466 10.63 -1.06 -9.34
C TRP A 466 11.96 -1.34 -10.04
N PHE A 467 12.78 -2.24 -9.53
CA PHE A 467 14.01 -2.67 -10.19
C PHE A 467 13.73 -3.80 -11.19
N GLY A 468 14.59 -3.94 -12.18
CA GLY A 468 14.40 -4.87 -13.29
C GLY A 468 13.44 -4.37 -14.37
N ASN A 469 12.97 -5.31 -15.19
CA ASN A 469 12.11 -5.05 -16.34
C ASN A 469 10.68 -5.60 -16.18
N ASP A 470 10.33 -6.14 -15.01
CA ASP A 470 8.99 -6.63 -14.73
C ASP A 470 7.97 -5.48 -14.66
N PHE A 471 8.36 -4.36 -14.05
CA PHE A 471 7.50 -3.19 -13.84
C PHE A 471 8.22 -1.86 -14.12
N SER A 472 7.43 -0.85 -14.47
CA SER A 472 7.89 0.54 -14.65
C SER A 472 6.75 1.52 -14.40
N SER A 473 7.11 2.69 -13.90
CA SER A 473 6.24 3.83 -13.65
C SER A 473 6.91 5.12 -14.12
N ASP A 474 6.11 6.19 -14.24
CA ASP A 474 6.63 7.56 -14.44
C ASP A 474 7.46 8.07 -13.24
N SER A 475 7.49 7.32 -12.14
CA SER A 475 8.17 7.66 -10.88
C SER A 475 9.39 6.78 -10.60
N ASP A 476 9.85 5.94 -11.53
CA ASP A 476 10.98 5.02 -11.33
C ASP A 476 12.23 5.72 -10.81
N ALA A 477 12.52 6.93 -11.31
CA ALA A 477 13.65 7.73 -10.85
C ALA A 477 13.52 8.22 -9.41
N ILE A 478 12.29 8.46 -8.94
CA ILE A 478 12.02 8.87 -7.55
C ILE A 478 12.23 7.68 -6.62
N PHE A 479 11.72 6.50 -6.97
CA PHE A 479 11.89 5.28 -6.17
C PHE A 479 13.36 4.88 -6.05
N ASP A 480 14.09 4.85 -7.17
CA ASP A 480 15.53 4.56 -7.20
C ASP A 480 16.32 5.55 -6.30
N SER A 481 16.04 6.85 -6.46
CA SER A 481 16.74 7.89 -5.70
C SER A 481 16.40 7.88 -4.23
N LEU A 482 15.16 7.58 -3.85
CA LEU A 482 14.75 7.49 -2.46
C LEU A 482 15.39 6.26 -1.79
N PHE A 483 15.39 5.10 -2.45
CA PHE A 483 16.11 3.92 -1.96
C PHE A 483 17.59 4.22 -1.69
N ARG A 484 18.29 4.80 -2.67
CA ARG A 484 19.71 5.15 -2.49
C ARG A 484 19.90 6.20 -1.40
N GLN A 485 18.96 7.13 -1.22
CA GLN A 485 19.00 8.10 -0.13
C GLN A 485 18.92 7.42 1.25
N HIS A 486 18.05 6.43 1.44
CA HIS A 486 18.01 5.64 2.68
C HIS A 486 19.37 4.97 2.96
N ILE A 487 19.99 4.35 1.95
CA ILE A 487 21.32 3.76 2.10
C ILE A 487 22.36 4.83 2.47
N LYS A 488 22.38 5.98 1.80
CA LYS A 488 23.29 7.11 2.09
C LYS A 488 23.12 7.62 3.52
N ASN A 489 21.87 7.72 3.99
CA ASN A 489 21.55 8.19 5.33
C ASN A 489 22.14 7.27 6.41
N ILE A 490 22.18 5.95 6.19
CA ILE A 490 22.85 5.01 7.10
C ILE A 490 24.32 5.40 7.29
N TYR A 491 25.07 5.64 6.20
CA TYR A 491 26.48 6.06 6.27
C TYR A 491 26.66 7.43 6.91
N HIS A 492 25.75 8.37 6.61
CA HIS A 492 25.75 9.71 7.21
C HIS A 492 25.62 9.63 8.74
N PHE A 493 24.61 8.92 9.25
CA PHE A 493 24.35 8.82 10.69
C PHE A 493 25.47 8.07 11.42
N ILE A 494 26.11 7.06 10.81
CA ILE A 494 27.27 6.39 11.43
C ILE A 494 28.60 7.11 11.20
N GLY A 495 28.59 8.29 10.56
CA GLY A 495 29.80 9.09 10.32
C GLY A 495 30.83 8.40 9.44
N LEU A 496 30.40 7.68 8.41
CA LEU A 496 31.25 7.11 7.37
C LEU A 496 31.02 7.80 6.03
N PRO A 497 32.04 7.84 5.14
CA PRO A 497 31.84 8.33 3.78
C PRO A 497 30.91 7.39 3.02
N GLU A 498 30.13 7.97 2.10
CA GLU A 498 29.28 7.19 1.20
C GLU A 498 30.14 6.27 0.31
N PRO A 499 29.71 5.02 0.07
CA PRO A 499 30.39 4.12 -0.84
C PRO A 499 30.45 4.66 -2.28
N GLU A 500 31.60 4.50 -2.93
CA GLU A 500 31.74 4.75 -4.37
C GLU A 500 30.71 3.93 -5.17
N GLY A 501 30.04 4.56 -6.13
CA GLY A 501 28.99 3.97 -6.95
C GLY A 501 27.56 4.13 -6.41
N LEU A 502 27.36 4.57 -5.16
CA LEU A 502 26.02 4.76 -4.59
C LEU A 502 25.25 5.98 -5.16
N ASP A 503 25.96 6.88 -5.84
CA ASP A 503 25.34 7.98 -6.59
C ASP A 503 24.72 7.55 -7.93
N GLU A 504 25.14 6.40 -8.45
CA GLU A 504 24.68 5.89 -9.74
C GLU A 504 23.29 5.26 -9.59
N PRO A 505 22.33 5.56 -10.49
CA PRO A 505 21.05 4.87 -10.52
C PRO A 505 21.24 3.36 -10.65
N ILE A 506 20.47 2.59 -9.90
CA ILE A 506 20.44 1.13 -9.98
C ILE A 506 19.63 0.71 -11.22
N LYS A 507 18.51 1.39 -11.49
CA LYS A 507 17.68 1.09 -12.66
C LYS A 507 18.36 1.58 -13.94
N LYS A 508 18.76 0.65 -14.82
CA LYS A 508 19.56 0.95 -16.01
C LYS A 508 18.85 1.84 -17.04
N SER A 509 17.52 1.78 -17.11
CA SER A 509 16.74 2.66 -17.98
C SER A 509 16.86 4.15 -17.63
N LEU A 510 17.44 4.46 -16.47
CA LEU A 510 17.70 5.80 -15.97
C LEU A 510 19.15 6.28 -16.20
N GLU A 511 20.07 5.41 -16.64
CA GLU A 511 21.46 5.79 -16.93
C GLU A 511 21.51 6.94 -17.94
N GLY A 512 22.25 8.01 -17.61
CA GLY A 512 22.39 9.20 -18.45
C GLY A 512 21.23 10.22 -18.36
N ARG A 513 20.16 9.95 -17.59
CA ARG A 513 19.11 10.94 -17.30
C ARG A 513 19.50 11.75 -16.07
N LYS A 514 19.44 13.09 -16.15
CA LYS A 514 19.56 13.94 -14.95
C LYS A 514 18.35 13.68 -14.06
N MET A 515 18.56 13.04 -12.90
CA MET A 515 17.53 12.87 -11.88
C MET A 515 17.16 14.24 -11.31
N VAL A 516 15.89 14.62 -11.44
CA VAL A 516 15.34 15.80 -10.77
C VAL A 516 14.69 15.30 -9.49
N MET A 517 15.48 15.21 -8.42
CA MET A 517 14.88 15.25 -7.08
C MET A 517 14.37 16.67 -6.84
N ALA A 518 13.26 16.80 -6.11
CA ALA A 518 12.82 18.10 -5.63
C ALA A 518 14.03 18.81 -4.99
N PRO A 519 14.29 20.10 -5.31
CA PRO A 519 15.42 20.80 -4.74
C PRO A 519 15.32 20.73 -3.21
N PRO A 520 16.42 20.45 -2.50
CA PRO A 520 16.39 20.39 -1.05
C PRO A 520 15.82 21.72 -0.54
N PRO A 521 14.90 21.70 0.45
CA PRO A 521 14.57 22.93 1.16
C PRO A 521 15.87 23.52 1.70
N PRO A 522 16.06 24.85 1.65
CA PRO A 522 17.29 25.47 2.14
C PRO A 522 17.50 25.03 3.59
N LEU A 523 18.68 24.46 3.87
CA LEU A 523 19.12 24.10 5.21
C LEU A 523 18.87 25.31 6.10
N GLN A 524 17.88 25.21 7.00
CA GLN A 524 17.78 26.13 8.11
C GLN A 524 19.00 25.83 8.98
N MET A 525 20.08 26.56 8.74
CA MET A 525 21.13 26.69 9.73
C MET A 525 20.45 27.22 10.98
N THR A 526 20.33 26.36 11.99
CA THR A 526 20.15 26.79 13.37
C THR A 526 21.29 27.77 13.64
N LYS A 527 20.97 29.06 13.59
CA LYS A 527 21.84 30.06 14.18
C LYS A 527 21.76 29.84 15.67
N ASP A 528 22.80 29.22 16.21
CA ASP A 528 23.19 29.43 17.59
C ASP A 528 23.30 30.94 17.83
N GLN A 529 22.41 31.45 18.67
CA GLN A 529 22.63 32.54 19.61
C GLN A 529 21.53 32.58 20.67
#